data_AF-A0A7Y6XE14-F1
#
_entry.id   AF-A0A7Y6XE14-F1
#
_cell.length_a   1.000
_cell.length_b   1.000
_cell.length_c   1.000
_cell.angle_alpha   90.00
_cell.angle_beta   90.00
_cell.angle_gamma   90.00
#
_symmetry.space_group_name_H-M   'P 1'
#
loop_
_entity.id
_entity.type
_entity.pdbx_description
1 polymer ?
#
loop_
_entity_poly.entity_id
_entity_poly.type
_entity_poly.pdbx_seq_one_letter_code
_entity_poly.pdbx_strand_id
1 'polypeptide(L)'
;RNTPLLGALAAGHFPLAEAVAATSSTQWQQGAEYEAEFLWAFTLQLLGRTPPASPVALERVLVPLEKVGKEPYSSRVAVARALASSDRTAFSEAFSTACLEHGLNIEKRARSLSTPVTSFAPHRFIWLEGLALLRLAERAGIAPEDTSFRYCPPLARVPMTVTYTGDWALQTTPAE
;
A
#
# COMPACT_ATOMS: atom_id res chain seq x y z
N ARG A 1 -5.39 10.48 1.80
CA ARG A 1 -5.65 9.01 1.77
C ARG A 1 -5.41 8.49 0.36
N ASN A 2 -4.52 7.49 0.22
CA ASN A 2 -4.02 7.04 -1.09
C ASN A 2 -4.82 5.85 -1.67
N THR A 3 -6.05 5.64 -1.19
CA THR A 3 -6.83 4.42 -1.44
C THR A 3 -6.99 4.09 -2.94
N PRO A 4 -7.29 5.04 -3.85
CA PRO A 4 -7.41 4.72 -5.27
C PRO A 4 -6.11 4.16 -5.87
N LEU A 5 -4.97 4.81 -5.57
CA LEU A 5 -3.66 4.36 -6.05
C LEU A 5 -3.30 2.99 -5.47
N LEU A 6 -3.50 2.80 -4.16
CA LEU A 6 -3.25 1.53 -3.49
C LEU A 6 -4.11 0.40 -4.07
N GLY A 7 -5.39 0.66 -4.36
CA GLY A 7 -6.27 -0.32 -4.99
C GLY A 7 -5.78 -0.74 -6.37
N ALA A 8 -5.43 0.23 -7.21
CA ALA A 8 -4.89 -0.06 -8.55
C ALA A 8 -3.57 -0.84 -8.49
N LEU A 9 -2.66 -0.46 -7.57
CA LEU A 9 -1.39 -1.17 -7.35
C LEU A 9 -1.61 -2.59 -6.82
N ALA A 10 -2.45 -2.78 -5.78
CA ALA A 10 -2.74 -4.09 -5.20
C ALA A 10 -3.42 -5.04 -6.20
N ALA A 11 -4.25 -4.50 -7.10
CA ALA A 11 -4.84 -5.25 -8.21
C ALA A 11 -3.84 -5.62 -9.32
N GLY A 12 -2.62 -5.07 -9.29
CA GLY A 12 -1.65 -5.21 -10.38
C GLY A 12 -2.03 -4.44 -11.64
N HIS A 13 -3.02 -3.53 -11.58
CA HIS A 13 -3.49 -2.75 -12.72
C HIS A 13 -2.63 -1.50 -12.91
N PHE A 14 -1.36 -1.69 -13.29
CA PHE A 14 -0.39 -0.60 -13.41
C PHE A 14 -0.81 0.55 -14.34
N PRO A 15 -1.45 0.33 -15.50
CA PRO A 15 -1.96 1.44 -16.32
C PRO A 15 -2.97 2.34 -15.58
N LEU A 16 -3.82 1.76 -14.73
CA LEU A 16 -4.75 2.52 -13.90
C LEU A 16 -4.02 3.23 -12.76
N ALA A 17 -3.03 2.57 -12.14
CA ALA A 17 -2.20 3.18 -11.10
C ALA A 17 -1.48 4.43 -11.64
N GLU A 18 -0.99 4.38 -12.89
CA GLU A 18 -0.39 5.53 -13.57
C GLU A 18 -1.40 6.64 -13.85
N ALA A 19 -2.60 6.31 -14.35
CA ALA A 19 -3.65 7.29 -14.57
C ALA A 19 -4.06 8.00 -13.26
N VAL A 20 -4.19 7.23 -12.17
CA VAL A 20 -4.43 7.79 -10.84
C VAL A 20 -3.28 8.69 -10.40
N ALA A 21 -2.03 8.24 -10.53
CA ALA A 21 -0.86 9.03 -10.16
C ALA A 21 -0.74 10.33 -10.98
N ALA A 22 -1.06 10.30 -12.28
CA ALA A 22 -1.01 11.47 -13.16
C ALA A 22 -2.04 12.55 -12.79
N THR A 23 -3.17 12.15 -12.20
CA THR A 23 -4.23 13.07 -11.72
C THR A 23 -4.06 13.46 -10.24
N SER A 24 -3.13 12.82 -9.54
CA SER A 24 -2.88 13.10 -8.11
C SER A 24 -2.02 14.35 -7.94
N SER A 25 -2.15 15.00 -6.78
CA SER A 25 -1.27 16.14 -6.45
C SER A 25 0.20 15.69 -6.42
N THR A 26 1.06 16.54 -6.97
CA THR A 26 2.53 16.40 -6.94
C THR A 26 3.17 17.41 -5.98
N GLN A 27 2.35 18.17 -5.25
CA GLN A 27 2.79 19.19 -4.30
C GLN A 27 2.08 19.02 -2.97
N TRP A 28 2.83 19.14 -1.88
CA TRP A 28 2.29 19.12 -0.53
C TRP A 28 1.41 20.36 -0.30
N GLN A 29 0.16 20.13 0.09
CA GLN A 29 -0.77 21.20 0.43
C GLN A 29 -0.70 21.46 1.94
N GLN A 30 0.17 22.38 2.34
CA GLN A 30 0.36 22.74 3.75
C GLN A 30 -0.97 23.16 4.40
N GLY A 31 -1.30 22.52 5.53
CA GLY A 31 -2.54 22.77 6.27
C GLY A 31 -3.74 21.94 5.80
N ALA A 32 -3.67 21.28 4.65
CA ALA A 32 -4.70 20.35 4.17
C ALA A 32 -4.36 18.88 4.46
N GLU A 33 -3.06 18.53 4.45
CA GLU A 33 -2.59 17.18 4.75
C GLU A 33 -1.26 17.18 5.52
N TYR A 34 -0.96 16.08 6.21
CA TYR A 34 0.33 15.90 6.87
C TYR A 34 1.44 15.65 5.84
N GLU A 35 2.58 16.31 6.02
CA GLU A 35 3.72 16.22 5.09
C GLU A 35 4.19 14.76 4.87
N ALA A 36 4.26 13.96 5.94
CA ALA A 36 4.66 12.56 5.85
C ALA A 36 3.67 11.72 5.01
N GLU A 37 2.37 12.00 5.10
CA GLU A 37 1.36 11.31 4.30
C GLU A 37 1.48 11.66 2.82
N PHE A 38 1.70 12.94 2.51
CA PHE A 38 1.97 13.41 1.16
C PHE A 38 3.23 12.76 0.59
N LEU A 39 4.35 12.79 1.31
CA LEU A 39 5.62 12.23 0.86
C LEU A 39 5.53 10.73 0.62
N TRP A 40 4.80 10.01 1.47
CA TRP A 40 4.53 8.59 1.24
C TRP A 40 3.62 8.35 0.03
N ALA A 41 2.57 9.16 -0.15
CA ALA A 41 1.73 9.11 -1.35
C ALA A 41 2.56 9.31 -2.62
N PHE A 42 3.43 10.31 -2.62
CA PHE A 42 4.27 10.65 -3.75
C PHE A 42 5.33 9.56 -4.00
N THR A 43 5.86 8.94 -2.95
CA THR A 43 6.73 7.75 -3.06
C THR A 43 6.02 6.61 -3.80
N LEU A 44 4.79 6.27 -3.43
CA LEU A 44 4.00 5.23 -4.10
C LEU A 44 3.73 5.56 -5.57
N GLN A 45 3.46 6.84 -5.88
CA GLN A 45 3.32 7.30 -7.27
C GLN A 45 4.61 7.07 -8.08
N LEU A 46 5.77 7.40 -7.50
CA LEU A 46 7.08 7.21 -8.15
C LEU A 46 7.41 5.73 -8.39
N LEU A 47 7.14 4.87 -7.42
CA LEU A 47 7.34 3.42 -7.52
C LEU A 47 6.40 2.77 -8.57
N GLY A 48 5.20 3.33 -8.76
CA GLY A 48 4.21 2.80 -9.70
C GLY A 48 4.47 3.11 -11.19
N ARG A 49 5.41 4.01 -11.52
CA ARG A 49 5.65 4.50 -12.90
C ARG A 49 6.21 3.44 -13.85
N THR A 50 5.97 3.64 -15.14
CA THR A 50 6.56 2.91 -16.28
C THR A 50 7.25 3.89 -17.23
N PRO A 51 8.59 3.90 -17.32
CA PRO A 51 9.53 3.13 -16.51
C PRO A 51 9.55 3.60 -15.03
N PRO A 52 10.07 2.78 -14.10
CA PRO A 52 10.22 3.18 -12.71
C PRO A 52 11.01 4.49 -12.56
N ALA A 53 10.69 5.28 -11.54
CA ALA A 53 11.45 6.48 -11.24
C ALA A 53 12.92 6.14 -10.95
N SER A 54 13.85 7.06 -11.29
CA SER A 54 15.26 6.84 -10.99
C SER A 54 15.49 6.79 -9.46
N PRO A 55 16.51 6.03 -8.99
CA PRO A 55 16.85 5.98 -7.57
C PRO A 55 17.08 7.37 -6.96
N VAL A 56 17.68 8.29 -7.73
CA VAL A 56 17.89 9.69 -7.30
C VAL A 56 16.57 10.44 -7.10
N ALA A 57 15.60 10.26 -7.99
CA ALA A 57 14.29 10.89 -7.85
C ALA A 57 13.53 10.36 -6.63
N LEU A 58 13.65 9.06 -6.34
CA LEU A 58 13.03 8.44 -5.18
C LEU A 58 13.69 8.91 -3.87
N GLU A 59 15.02 8.92 -3.78
CA GLU A 59 15.73 9.39 -2.58
C GLU A 59 15.44 10.85 -2.22
N ARG A 60 15.19 11.71 -3.22
CA ARG A 60 14.74 13.10 -2.98
C ARG A 60 13.45 13.20 -2.18
N VAL A 61 12.61 12.16 -2.19
CA VAL A 61 11.35 12.09 -1.45
C VAL A 61 11.51 11.29 -0.17
N LEU A 62 12.30 10.20 -0.20
CA LEU A 62 12.52 9.34 0.95
C LEU A 62 13.31 10.00 2.07
N VAL A 63 14.32 10.82 1.77
CA VAL A 63 15.11 11.52 2.79
C VAL A 63 14.25 12.50 3.61
N PRO A 64 13.43 13.37 2.99
CA PRO A 64 12.45 14.16 3.74
C PRO A 64 11.46 13.28 4.52
N LEU A 65 10.94 12.20 3.92
CA LEU A 65 9.97 11.32 4.56
C LEU A 65 10.52 10.69 5.84
N GLU A 66 11.76 10.21 5.80
CA GLU A 66 12.45 9.64 6.95
C GLU A 66 12.62 10.66 8.07
N LYS A 67 12.96 11.91 7.72
CA LYS A 67 13.14 13.01 8.67
C LYS A 67 11.82 13.43 9.35
N VAL A 68 10.74 13.61 8.58
CA VAL A 68 9.46 14.12 9.11
C VAL A 68 8.57 13.01 9.65
N GLY A 69 8.62 11.83 9.04
CA GLY A 69 7.82 10.66 9.37
C GLY A 69 8.34 9.88 10.57
N LYS A 70 9.66 9.90 10.85
CA LYS A 70 10.32 9.21 11.97
C LYS A 70 9.98 7.71 12.01
N GLU A 71 9.93 7.11 13.22
CA GLU A 71 9.66 5.69 13.44
C GLU A 71 8.43 5.15 12.69
N PRO A 72 7.26 5.84 12.61
CA PRO A 72 6.11 5.34 11.84
C PRO A 72 6.35 5.06 10.35
N TYR A 73 7.41 5.64 9.76
CA TYR A 73 7.72 5.53 8.34
C TYR A 73 9.07 4.86 8.05
N SER A 74 9.88 4.53 9.05
CA SER A 74 11.21 3.95 8.84
C SER A 74 11.14 2.64 8.05
N SER A 75 10.23 1.73 8.41
CA SER A 75 10.01 0.46 7.70
C SER A 75 9.52 0.67 6.27
N ARG A 76 8.62 1.63 6.04
CA ARG A 76 8.10 2.02 4.71
C ARG A 76 9.19 2.58 3.81
N VAL A 77 10.05 3.44 4.36
CA VAL A 77 11.21 3.99 3.66
C VAL A 77 12.17 2.87 3.28
N ALA A 78 12.48 1.96 4.20
CA ALA A 78 13.33 0.80 3.92
C ALA A 78 12.75 -0.10 2.81
N VAL A 79 11.43 -0.36 2.82
CA VAL A 79 10.74 -1.09 1.74
C VAL A 79 10.89 -0.36 0.40
N ALA A 80 10.65 0.95 0.36
CA ALA A 80 10.75 1.72 -0.88
C ALA A 80 12.17 1.72 -1.47
N ARG A 81 13.20 1.81 -0.61
CA ARG A 81 14.62 1.69 -1.03
C ARG A 81 14.91 0.32 -1.61
N ALA A 82 14.50 -0.75 -0.93
CA ALA A 82 14.70 -2.12 -1.39
C ALA A 82 14.01 -2.41 -2.73
N LEU A 83 12.80 -1.87 -2.93
CA LEU A 83 12.10 -1.96 -4.21
C LEU A 83 12.88 -1.25 -5.32
N ALA A 84 13.43 -0.07 -5.06
CA ALA A 84 14.18 0.71 -6.04
C ALA A 84 15.51 0.06 -6.46
N SER A 85 16.17 -0.63 -5.53
CA SER A 85 17.39 -1.40 -5.81
C SER A 85 17.11 -2.83 -6.29
N SER A 86 15.85 -3.26 -6.34
CA SER A 86 15.46 -4.65 -6.59
C SER A 86 16.15 -5.64 -5.62
N ASP A 87 16.42 -5.19 -4.39
CA ASP A 87 17.10 -5.99 -3.36
C ASP A 87 16.08 -6.85 -2.61
N ARG A 88 16.07 -8.14 -2.94
CA ARG A 88 15.17 -9.14 -2.36
C ARG A 88 15.33 -9.28 -0.85
N THR A 89 16.56 -9.32 -0.35
CA THR A 89 16.84 -9.56 1.08
C THR A 89 16.40 -8.35 1.88
N ALA A 90 16.83 -7.16 1.47
CA ALA A 90 16.43 -5.91 2.11
C ALA A 90 14.90 -5.71 2.08
N PHE A 91 14.24 -6.11 0.99
CA PHE A 91 12.78 -6.05 0.90
C PHE A 91 12.11 -6.98 1.90
N SER A 92 12.55 -8.24 1.99
CA SER A 92 11.95 -9.24 2.89
C SER A 92 12.04 -8.79 4.37
N GLU A 93 13.20 -8.29 4.79
CA GLU A 93 13.42 -7.78 6.14
C GLU A 93 12.57 -6.53 6.44
N ALA A 94 12.60 -5.55 5.53
CA ALA A 94 11.85 -4.31 5.71
C ALA A 94 10.34 -4.53 5.68
N PHE A 95 9.85 -5.40 4.79
CA PHE A 95 8.42 -5.70 4.66
C PHE A 95 7.90 -6.51 5.85
N SER A 96 8.69 -7.44 6.37
CA SER A 96 8.38 -8.18 7.60
C SER A 96 8.25 -7.24 8.80
N THR A 97 9.17 -6.26 8.90
CA THR A 97 9.12 -5.21 9.93
C THR A 97 7.85 -4.36 9.79
N ALA A 98 7.53 -3.91 8.58
CA ALA A 98 6.32 -3.14 8.30
C ALA A 98 5.03 -3.93 8.61
N CYS A 99 5.00 -5.23 8.34
CA CYS A 99 3.90 -6.11 8.72
C CYS A 99 3.69 -6.19 10.23
N LEU A 100 4.79 -6.28 11.00
CA LEU A 100 4.74 -6.31 12.46
C LEU A 100 4.22 -4.98 13.02
N GLU A 101 4.74 -3.86 12.53
CA GLU A 101 4.26 -2.52 12.89
C GLU A 101 2.78 -2.31 12.55
N HIS A 102 2.35 -2.77 11.37
CA HIS A 102 0.94 -2.74 10.99
C HIS A 102 0.08 -3.53 11.99
N GLY A 103 0.51 -4.75 12.35
CA GLY A 103 -0.19 -5.59 13.32
C GLY A 103 -0.31 -4.96 14.71
N LEU A 104 0.77 -4.35 15.22
CA LEU A 104 0.76 -3.62 16.48
C LEU A 104 -0.25 -2.46 16.45
N ASN A 105 -0.27 -1.69 15.35
CA ASN A 105 -1.20 -0.58 15.16
C ASN A 105 -2.66 -1.06 15.07
N ILE A 106 -2.92 -2.15 14.36
CA ILE A 106 -4.26 -2.75 14.26
C ILE A 106 -4.74 -3.24 15.62
N GLU A 107 -3.91 -3.96 16.38
CA GLU A 107 -4.31 -4.47 17.70
C GLU A 107 -4.51 -3.33 18.71
N LYS A 108 -3.69 -2.29 18.66
CA LYS A 108 -3.91 -1.07 19.47
C LYS A 108 -5.26 -0.43 19.17
N ARG A 109 -5.64 -0.31 17.88
CA ARG A 109 -6.95 0.22 17.47
C ARG A 109 -8.10 -0.69 17.86
N ALA A 110 -7.92 -2.01 17.74
CA ALA A 110 -8.94 -3.00 18.10
C ALA A 110 -9.32 -2.95 19.58
N ARG A 111 -8.36 -2.58 20.46
CA ARG A 111 -8.57 -2.43 21.91
C ARG A 111 -9.11 -1.05 22.31
N SER A 112 -9.14 -0.09 21.39
CA SER A 112 -9.61 1.27 21.68
C SER A 112 -11.13 1.35 21.71
N LEU A 113 -11.68 1.91 22.79
CA LEU A 113 -13.12 2.16 22.93
C LEU A 113 -13.67 3.19 21.93
N SER A 114 -12.79 4.00 21.33
CA SER A 114 -13.15 5.00 20.33
C SER A 114 -13.21 4.47 18.89
N THR A 115 -12.88 3.19 18.66
CA THR A 115 -12.87 2.61 17.31
C THR A 115 -14.26 2.06 16.95
N PRO A 116 -14.94 2.61 15.93
CA PRO A 116 -16.23 2.08 15.51
C PRO A 116 -16.06 0.68 14.90
N VAL A 117 -16.73 -0.32 15.48
CA VAL A 117 -16.61 -1.73 15.05
C VAL A 117 -17.03 -1.92 13.59
N THR A 118 -18.11 -1.26 13.17
CA THR A 118 -18.71 -1.38 11.84
C THR A 118 -17.76 -0.97 10.72
N SER A 119 -16.98 0.10 10.91
CA SER A 119 -16.00 0.55 9.93
C SER A 119 -14.63 -0.10 10.10
N PHE A 120 -14.29 -0.59 11.29
CA PHE A 120 -12.97 -1.16 11.56
C PHE A 120 -12.85 -2.66 11.26
N ALA A 121 -13.89 -3.45 11.56
CA ALA A 121 -13.83 -4.91 11.44
C ALA A 121 -13.38 -5.41 10.05
N PRO A 122 -13.84 -4.83 8.92
CA PRO A 122 -13.37 -5.24 7.59
C PRO A 122 -11.89 -4.91 7.34
N HIS A 123 -11.39 -3.81 7.90
CA HIS A 123 -10.02 -3.36 7.72
C HIS A 123 -9.02 -4.02 8.70
N ARG A 124 -9.50 -4.80 9.66
CA ARG A 124 -8.65 -5.44 10.68
C ARG A 124 -7.79 -6.58 10.11
N PHE A 125 -8.28 -7.24 9.07
CA PHE A 125 -7.69 -8.49 8.57
C PHE A 125 -6.93 -8.33 7.25
N ILE A 126 -6.99 -7.16 6.62
CA ILE A 126 -6.38 -6.90 5.32
C ILE A 126 -5.60 -5.60 5.38
N TRP A 127 -4.33 -5.65 4.98
CA TRP A 127 -3.48 -4.50 4.78
C TRP A 127 -3.35 -4.19 3.29
N LEU A 128 -4.21 -3.29 2.79
CA LEU A 128 -4.25 -2.92 1.37
C LEU A 128 -2.90 -2.35 0.87
N GLU A 129 -2.24 -1.52 1.67
CA GLU A 129 -0.92 -1.00 1.32
C GLU A 129 0.14 -2.11 1.27
N GLY A 130 0.09 -3.08 2.18
CA GLY A 130 0.97 -4.26 2.11
C GLY A 130 0.78 -5.04 0.81
N LEU A 131 -0.47 -5.25 0.38
CA LEU A 131 -0.78 -5.90 -0.90
C LEU A 131 -0.23 -5.11 -2.09
N ALA A 132 -0.36 -3.77 -2.08
CA ALA A 132 0.22 -2.91 -3.11
C ALA A 132 1.75 -3.00 -3.18
N LEU A 133 2.42 -3.03 -2.02
CA LEU A 133 3.88 -3.17 -1.93
C LEU A 133 4.35 -4.53 -2.45
N LEU A 134 3.62 -5.62 -2.16
CA LEU A 134 3.92 -6.95 -2.71
C LEU A 134 3.80 -6.97 -4.25
N ARG A 135 2.81 -6.27 -4.82
CA ARG A 135 2.70 -6.13 -6.28
C ARG A 135 3.84 -5.33 -6.90
N LEU A 136 4.28 -4.27 -6.23
CA LEU A 136 5.46 -3.53 -6.64
C LEU A 136 6.73 -4.39 -6.58
N ALA A 137 6.86 -5.26 -5.57
CA ALA A 137 7.96 -6.22 -5.45
C ALA A 137 7.97 -7.23 -6.61
N GLU A 138 6.83 -7.84 -6.92
CA GLU A 138 6.66 -8.75 -8.07
C GLU A 138 7.10 -8.07 -9.37
N ARG A 139 6.67 -6.81 -9.57
CA ARG A 139 7.04 -6.01 -10.74
C ARG A 139 8.52 -5.66 -10.79
N ALA A 140 9.19 -5.52 -9.65
CA ALA A 140 10.64 -5.33 -9.53
C ALA A 140 11.43 -6.65 -9.65
N GLY A 141 10.79 -7.78 -9.96
CA GLY A 141 11.45 -9.09 -10.04
C GLY A 141 11.75 -9.73 -8.69
N ILE A 142 11.25 -9.14 -7.59
CA ILE A 142 11.31 -9.71 -6.26
C ILE A 142 10.06 -10.58 -6.07
N ALA A 143 10.22 -11.88 -6.30
CA ALA A 143 9.17 -12.84 -5.98
C ALA A 143 8.92 -12.82 -4.46
N PRO A 144 7.74 -12.40 -3.97
CA PRO A 144 7.43 -12.56 -2.56
C PRO A 144 7.47 -14.06 -2.27
N GLU A 145 8.29 -14.46 -1.32
CA GLU A 145 8.35 -15.85 -0.85
C GLU A 145 6.93 -16.32 -0.49
N ASP A 146 6.67 -17.64 -0.47
CA ASP A 146 5.41 -18.25 0.01
C ASP A 146 5.13 -18.00 1.51
N THR A 147 5.72 -16.92 2.05
CA THR A 147 5.54 -16.39 3.37
C THR A 147 4.11 -15.88 3.51
N SER A 148 3.34 -16.58 4.35
CA SER A 148 2.00 -16.15 4.76
C SER A 148 2.09 -14.91 5.65
N PHE A 149 2.19 -13.72 5.04
CA PHE A 149 2.06 -12.46 5.77
C PHE A 149 0.63 -12.31 6.28
N ARG A 150 0.46 -12.21 7.61
CA ARG A 150 -0.84 -12.24 8.31
C ARG A 150 -1.93 -11.36 7.68
N TYR A 151 -1.57 -10.16 7.22
CA TYR A 151 -2.51 -9.17 6.69
C TYR A 151 -2.50 -9.07 5.16
N CYS A 152 -1.71 -9.91 4.49
CA CYS A 152 -1.58 -9.94 3.03
C CYS A 152 -1.73 -11.39 2.54
N PRO A 153 -2.93 -11.99 2.67
CA PRO A 153 -3.14 -13.39 2.32
C PRO A 153 -2.85 -13.61 0.82
N PRO A 154 -2.23 -14.73 0.42
CA PRO A 154 -1.94 -15.02 -0.99
C PRO A 154 -3.16 -14.93 -1.90
N LEU A 155 -4.35 -15.32 -1.40
CA LEU A 155 -5.60 -15.25 -2.15
C LEU A 155 -5.96 -13.82 -2.59
N ALA A 156 -5.60 -12.80 -1.81
CA ALA A 156 -5.83 -11.40 -2.18
C ALA A 156 -4.90 -10.89 -3.28
N ARG A 157 -3.90 -11.70 -3.68
CA ARG A 157 -2.99 -11.44 -4.81
C ARG A 157 -3.32 -12.31 -6.02
N VAL A 158 -4.42 -13.06 -6.01
CA VAL A 158 -4.87 -13.74 -7.23
C VAL A 158 -5.51 -12.70 -8.15
N PRO A 159 -5.10 -12.60 -9.43
CA PRO A 159 -5.73 -11.69 -10.38
C PRO A 159 -7.23 -11.95 -10.48
N MET A 160 -8.06 -10.89 -10.43
CA MET A 160 -9.45 -11.04 -10.81
C MET A 160 -9.54 -11.21 -12.32
N THR A 161 -9.96 -12.39 -12.75
CA THR A 161 -10.18 -12.72 -14.18
C THR A 161 -11.59 -12.43 -14.64
N VAL A 162 -12.48 -12.03 -13.73
CA VAL A 162 -13.89 -11.77 -13.99
C VAL A 162 -14.14 -10.27 -13.87
N THR A 163 -14.73 -9.68 -14.91
CA THR A 163 -15.19 -8.30 -14.90
C THR A 163 -16.52 -8.23 -14.16
N TYR A 164 -16.65 -7.27 -13.23
CA TYR A 164 -17.91 -7.03 -12.54
C TYR A 164 -19.00 -6.61 -13.53
N THR A 165 -20.05 -7.43 -13.67
CA THR A 165 -21.19 -7.20 -14.56
C THR A 165 -22.41 -6.59 -13.87
N GLY A 166 -22.28 -6.17 -12.61
CA GLY A 166 -23.36 -5.49 -11.88
C GLY A 166 -24.16 -6.35 -10.89
N ASP A 167 -23.82 -7.64 -10.75
CA ASP A 167 -24.71 -8.67 -10.19
C ASP A 167 -24.23 -9.31 -8.87
N TRP A 168 -23.08 -8.92 -8.33
CA TRP A 168 -22.56 -9.51 -7.08
C TRP A 168 -23.11 -8.88 -5.80
N ALA A 169 -24.14 -8.04 -5.89
CA ALA A 169 -24.91 -7.62 -4.73
C ALA A 169 -26.11 -8.56 -4.55
N LEU A 170 -26.03 -9.37 -3.50
CA LEU A 170 -27.10 -10.15 -2.86
C LEU A 170 -28.50 -9.73 -3.33
N GLN A 171 -29.30 -10.67 -3.87
CA GLN A 171 -30.74 -10.47 -4.01
C GLN A 171 -31.32 -10.10 -2.63
N THR A 172 -31.63 -8.82 -2.42
CA THR A 172 -32.26 -8.31 -1.21
C THR A 172 -33.78 -8.24 -1.33
N THR A 173 -34.36 -8.71 -2.43
CA THR A 173 -35.82 -8.87 -2.53
C THR A 173 -36.28 -9.93 -1.54
N PRO A 174 -37.20 -9.61 -0.60
CA PRO A 174 -37.84 -10.62 0.21
C PRO A 174 -38.60 -11.58 -0.72
N ALA A 175 -38.49 -12.87 -0.47
CA ALA A 175 -39.39 -13.84 -1.09
C ALA A 175 -40.82 -13.52 -0.63
N GLU A 176 -41.73 -13.33 -1.58
CA GLU A 176 -43.19 -13.26 -1.35
C GLU A 176 -43.75 -14.62 -0.90
#